data_AF-A0A358B260-F1
#
_entry.id   AF-A0A358B260-F1
#
_cell.length_a   1.000
_cell.length_b   1.000
_cell.length_c   1.000
_cell.angle_alpha   90.00
_cell.angle_beta   90.00
_cell.angle_gamma   90.00
#
_symmetry.space_group_name_H-M   'P 1'
#
loop_
_entity.id
_entity.type
_entity.pdbx_description
1 polymer ?
#
loop_
_entity_poly.entity_id
_entity_poly.type
_entity_poly.pdbx_seq_one_letter_code
_entity_poly.pdbx_strand_id
1 'polypeptide(L)'
;MSYRGTAFQTKLLPGRPGKALTAQGAVAVPGLSVAVAPFGMDQGQMAKDVARIACERAEGRFNARALGRFVAGAWVFEGGCA
;
A
#
# COMPACT_ATOMS: atom_id res chain seq x y z
N MET A 1 -12.66 -7.78 -2.42
CA MET A 1 -13.19 -6.40 -2.46
C MET A 1 -13.31 -5.97 -3.91
N SER A 2 -14.23 -5.08 -4.29
CA SER A 2 -14.27 -4.49 -5.64
C SER A 2 -13.93 -3.00 -5.61
N TYR A 3 -13.22 -2.51 -6.63
CA TYR A 3 -12.93 -1.09 -6.83
C TYR A 3 -13.10 -0.77 -8.32
N ARG A 4 -13.89 0.26 -8.66
CA ARG A 4 -14.23 0.60 -10.06
C ARG A 4 -14.69 -0.62 -10.89
N GLY A 5 -15.49 -1.50 -10.30
CA GLY A 5 -16.05 -2.69 -10.97
C GLY A 5 -15.10 -3.89 -11.10
N THR A 6 -13.83 -3.78 -10.69
CA THR A 6 -12.86 -4.89 -10.74
C THR A 6 -12.68 -5.51 -9.35
N ALA A 7 -12.56 -6.85 -9.27
CA ALA A 7 -12.31 -7.56 -8.03
C ALA A 7 -10.82 -7.54 -7.67
N PHE A 8 -10.53 -7.24 -6.41
CA PHE A 8 -9.20 -7.16 -5.82
C PHE A 8 -9.15 -7.89 -4.48
N GLN A 9 -7.95 -8.36 -4.18
CA GLN A 9 -7.52 -8.93 -2.91
C GLN A 9 -6.57 -7.93 -2.23
N THR A 10 -6.72 -7.82 -0.92
CA THR A 10 -5.88 -6.98 -0.09
C THR A 10 -5.39 -7.81 1.10
N LYS A 11 -4.11 -7.69 1.44
CA LYS A 11 -3.53 -8.33 2.61
C LYS A 11 -2.79 -7.30 3.43
N LEU A 12 -3.12 -7.21 4.72
CA LEU A 12 -2.33 -6.47 5.70
C LEU A 12 -1.40 -7.47 6.38
N LEU A 13 -0.11 -7.17 6.39
CA LEU A 13 0.91 -8.04 6.96
C LEU A 13 1.77 -7.26 7.95
N PRO A 14 2.11 -7.85 9.11
CA PRO A 14 3.26 -7.35 9.87
C PRO A 14 4.49 -7.47 8.97
N GLY A 15 5.26 -6.39 8.87
CA GLY A 15 6.33 -6.31 7.89
C GLY A 15 7.45 -5.38 8.33
N ARG A 16 8.46 -5.27 7.48
CA ARG A 16 9.54 -4.32 7.67
C ARG A 16 8.96 -2.89 7.64
N PRO A 17 9.58 -1.94 8.36
CA PRO A 17 9.27 -0.53 8.17
C PRO A 17 9.37 -0.16 6.69
N GLY A 18 8.38 0.60 6.24
CA GLY A 18 8.36 1.21 4.92
C GLY A 18 9.42 2.28 4.75
N LYS A 19 9.40 2.90 3.58
CA LYS A 19 10.23 4.07 3.28
C LYS A 19 9.34 5.18 2.73
N ALA A 20 9.61 6.42 3.14
CA ALA A 20 9.07 7.62 2.52
C ALA A 20 10.23 8.50 2.03
N LEU A 21 10.04 9.19 0.90
CA LEU A 21 11.02 10.16 0.43
C LEU A 21 10.73 11.53 1.06
N THR A 22 11.75 12.14 1.65
CA THR A 22 11.75 13.51 2.15
C THR A 22 12.84 14.33 1.46
N ALA A 23 12.89 15.63 1.73
CA ALA A 23 13.97 16.49 1.25
C ALA A 23 15.36 16.06 1.75
N GLN A 24 15.42 15.32 2.87
CA GLN A 24 16.66 14.81 3.48
C GLN A 24 17.01 13.38 3.03
N GLY A 25 16.17 12.75 2.19
CA GLY A 25 16.37 11.40 1.69
C GLY A 25 15.26 10.42 2.08
N ALA A 26 15.56 9.12 1.99
CA ALA A 26 14.60 8.08 2.36
C ALA A 26 14.57 7.88 3.88
N VAL A 27 13.41 8.10 4.50
CA VAL A 27 13.19 7.88 5.94
C VAL A 27 12.34 6.64 6.17
N ALA A 28 12.56 5.93 7.27
CA ALA A 28 11.77 4.77 7.65
C ALA A 28 10.35 5.18 8.08
N VAL A 29 9.36 4.40 7.69
CA VAL A 29 7.95 4.60 8.06
C VAL A 29 7.47 3.36 8.82
N PRO A 30 7.10 3.47 10.11
CA PRO A 30 6.52 2.35 10.84
C PRO A 30 5.10 2.04 10.35
N GLY A 31 4.67 0.79 10.50
CA GLY A 31 3.31 0.37 10.17
C GLY A 31 3.25 -0.99 9.50
N LEU A 32 2.03 -1.49 9.35
CA LEU A 32 1.71 -2.68 8.58
C LEU A 32 1.97 -2.44 7.09
N SER A 33 2.35 -3.52 6.42
CA SER A 33 2.45 -3.56 4.97
C SER A 33 1.11 -3.86 4.36
N VAL A 34 0.73 -3.15 3.29
CA VAL A 34 -0.50 -3.40 2.54
C VAL A 34 -0.14 -3.91 1.16
N ALA A 35 -0.50 -5.16 0.86
CA ALA A 35 -0.35 -5.76 -0.45
C ALA A 35 -1.71 -5.81 -1.17
N VAL A 36 -1.76 -5.36 -2.41
CA VAL A 36 -2.98 -5.32 -3.22
C VAL A 36 -2.74 -5.96 -4.58
N ALA A 37 -3.65 -6.84 -5.00
CA ALA A 37 -3.56 -7.61 -6.24
C ALA A 37 -4.96 -8.02 -6.74
N PRO A 38 -5.13 -8.36 -8.03
CA PRO A 38 -4.16 -8.17 -9.10
C PRO A 38 -4.10 -6.71 -9.55
N PHE A 39 -2.93 -6.24 -9.95
CA PHE A 39 -2.75 -4.92 -10.57
C PHE A 39 -1.65 -4.97 -11.64
N GLY A 40 -1.71 -4.05 -12.60
CA GLY A 40 -0.62 -3.73 -13.51
C GLY A 40 0.43 -2.81 -12.88
N MET A 41 1.63 -2.78 -13.48
CA MET A 41 2.71 -1.87 -13.08
C MET A 41 2.34 -0.40 -13.32
N ASP A 42 1.47 -0.11 -14.28
CA ASP A 42 0.92 1.21 -14.59
C ASP A 42 -0.21 1.65 -13.64
N GLN A 43 -0.72 0.73 -12.83
CA GLN A 43 -1.92 0.94 -12.02
C GLN A 43 -1.63 1.37 -10.57
N GLY A 44 -0.47 1.98 -10.32
CA GLY A 44 -0.01 2.33 -8.97
C GLY A 44 -0.93 3.26 -8.20
N GLN A 45 -1.59 4.21 -8.88
CA GLN A 45 -2.55 5.11 -8.22
C GLN A 45 -3.81 4.36 -7.74
N MET A 46 -4.36 3.49 -8.59
CA MET A 46 -5.52 2.67 -8.21
C MET A 46 -5.18 1.71 -7.07
N ALA A 47 -3.98 1.13 -7.11
CA ALA A 47 -3.46 0.30 -6.03
C ALA A 47 -3.37 1.07 -4.70
N LYS A 48 -2.90 2.33 -4.71
CA LYS A 48 -2.88 3.20 -3.52
C LYS A 48 -4.28 3.45 -2.98
N ASP A 49 -5.25 3.71 -3.84
CA ASP A 49 -6.64 3.95 -3.40
C ASP A 49 -7.22 2.71 -2.71
N VAL A 50 -6.99 1.51 -3.28
CA VAL A 50 -7.42 0.24 -2.69
C VAL A 50 -6.68 -0.05 -1.38
N ALA A 51 -5.38 0.23 -1.31
CA ALA A 51 -4.59 0.05 -0.10
C ALA A 51 -5.07 0.99 1.03
N ARG A 52 -5.44 2.22 0.70
CA ARG A 52 -6.06 3.16 1.64
C ARG A 52 -7.35 2.60 2.23
N ILE A 53 -8.27 2.17 1.37
CA ILE A 53 -9.56 1.60 1.81
C ILE A 53 -9.33 0.37 2.70
N ALA A 54 -8.37 -0.50 2.35
CA ALA A 54 -8.04 -1.67 3.15
C ALA A 54 -7.49 -1.31 4.53
N CYS A 55 -6.66 -0.28 4.61
CA CYS A 55 -6.12 0.22 5.88
C CYS A 55 -7.21 0.84 6.77
N GLU A 56 -8.05 1.70 6.19
CA GLU A 56 -9.16 2.35 6.91
C GLU A 56 -10.16 1.32 7.46
N ARG A 57 -10.40 0.22 6.74
CA ARG A 57 -11.23 -0.91 7.21
C ARG A 57 -10.60 -1.70 8.36
N ALA A 58 -9.28 -1.64 8.49
CA ALA A 58 -8.56 -2.22 9.61
C ALA A 58 -8.40 -1.22 10.77
N GLU A 59 -9.20 -0.14 10.77
CA GLU A 59 -9.17 0.95 11.76
C GLU A 59 -7.83 1.69 11.84
N GLY A 60 -6.97 1.52 10.83
CA GLY A 60 -5.72 2.23 10.68
C GLY A 60 -5.84 3.48 9.79
N ARG A 61 -4.75 4.23 9.71
CA ARG A 61 -4.58 5.38 8.84
C ARG A 61 -3.55 5.09 7.76
N PHE A 62 -3.98 5.28 6.51
CA PHE A 62 -3.09 5.07 5.37
C PHE A 62 -2.02 6.16 5.27
N ASN A 63 -0.75 5.77 5.19
CA ASN A 63 0.36 6.67 4.96
C ASN A 63 0.62 6.84 3.46
N ALA A 64 0.07 7.89 2.86
CA ALA A 64 0.23 8.20 1.44
C ALA A 64 1.68 8.51 1.01
N ARG A 65 2.60 8.79 1.97
CA ARG A 65 4.02 9.02 1.70
C ARG A 65 4.83 7.73 1.65
N ALA A 66 4.27 6.60 2.08
CA ALA A 66 4.93 5.30 1.97
C ALA A 66 5.13 4.94 0.49
N LEU A 67 6.34 4.54 0.15
CA LEU A 67 6.70 4.07 -1.18
C LEU A 67 6.03 2.73 -1.47
N GLY A 68 5.40 2.64 -2.64
CA GLY A 68 4.89 1.40 -3.18
C GLY A 68 5.93 0.72 -4.05
N ARG A 69 5.94 -0.62 -4.04
CA ARG A 69 6.75 -1.44 -4.93
C ARG A 69 5.85 -2.44 -5.65
N PHE A 70 6.04 -2.56 -6.96
CA PHE A 70 5.36 -3.57 -7.76
C PHE A 70 6.16 -4.87 -7.78
N VAL A 71 5.55 -5.99 -7.41
CA VAL A 71 6.15 -7.33 -7.42
C VAL A 71 5.09 -8.34 -7.85
N ALA A 72 5.38 -9.11 -8.92
CA ALA A 72 4.56 -10.26 -9.34
C ALA A 72 3.04 -9.99 -9.44
N GLY A 73 2.63 -8.87 -10.05
CA GLY A 73 1.20 -8.54 -10.22
C GLY A 73 0.55 -7.93 -8.98
N ALA A 74 1.34 -7.59 -7.95
CA ALA A 74 0.87 -6.94 -6.74
C ALA A 74 1.62 -5.63 -6.49
N TRP A 75 0.92 -4.67 -5.92
CA TRP A 75 1.53 -3.49 -5.31
C TRP A 75 1.65 -3.70 -3.81
N VAL A 76 2.84 -3.46 -3.28
CA VAL A 76 3.16 -3.61 -1.85
C VAL A 76 3.57 -2.25 -1.30
N PHE A 77 2.84 -1.79 -0.29
CA PHE A 77 3.09 -0.54 0.44
C PHE A 77 3.56 -0.90 1.85
N GLU A 78 4.87 -1.03 2.04
CA GLU A 78 5.48 -1.26 3.36
C GLU A 78 5.31 -0.01 4.22
N GLY A 79 4.92 -0.14 5.49
CA GLY A 79 4.57 1.00 6.35
C GLY A 79 3.37 1.82 5.85
N GLY A 80 2.55 1.24 4.96
CA GLY A 80 1.41 1.92 4.35
C GLY A 80 0.22 2.08 5.28
N CYS A 81 0.13 1.32 6.38
CA CYS A 81 -1.00 1.35 7.30
C CYS A 81 -0.56 1.37 8.76
N ALA A 82 -0.99 2.37 9.54
CA ALA A 82 -0.62 2.53 10.95
C ALA A 82 -1.75 3.12 11.78
#